data_AF-A0A4P5QU34-F1
#
_entry.id   AF-A0A4P5QU34-F1
#
_cell.length_a   1.000
_cell.length_b   1.000
_cell.length_c   1.000
_cell.angle_alpha   90.00
_cell.angle_beta   90.00
_cell.angle_gamma   90.00
#
_symmetry.space_group_name_H-M   'P 1'
#
loop_
_entity.id
_entity.type
_entity.pdbx_description
1 polymer ?
#
loop_
_entity_poly.entity_id
_entity_poly.type
_entity_poly.pdbx_seq_one_letter_code
_entity_poly.pdbx_strand_id
1 'polypeptide(L)'
;MNRWRAIVAALLALVLNFQRLDAAETAAQRLGGILKRADYFSVWGWGVAAATSENERTFRVFMQQNPVVDDALRLIADGTPAAKAYGFLALNILSPELFAKLASRFFSNRRDGVSIRSGCSPSTESLGKLVKGIADGTICLPKHRE
;
A
#
# COMPACT_ATOMS: atom_id res chain seq x y z
N MET A 1 -45.66 -14.67 -4.54
CA MET A 1 -44.54 -13.70 -4.45
C MET A 1 -44.55 -12.82 -5.71
N ASN A 2 -44.83 -11.52 -5.57
CA ASN A 2 -45.01 -10.62 -6.71
C ASN A 2 -43.68 -10.31 -7.40
N ARG A 3 -43.55 -10.66 -8.68
CA ARG A 3 -42.35 -10.46 -9.53
C ARG A 3 -41.82 -9.01 -9.48
N TRP A 4 -42.70 -8.04 -9.31
CA TRP A 4 -42.38 -6.62 -9.12
C TRP A 4 -41.52 -6.32 -7.88
N ARG A 5 -41.74 -7.02 -6.76
CA ARG A 5 -40.93 -6.81 -5.54
C ARG A 5 -39.50 -7.31 -5.72
N ALA A 6 -39.32 -8.39 -6.47
CA ALA A 6 -38.00 -8.94 -6.79
C ALA A 6 -37.22 -8.00 -7.74
N ILE A 7 -37.88 -7.44 -8.75
CA ILE A 7 -37.26 -6.48 -9.69
C ILE A 7 -36.82 -5.21 -8.95
N VAL A 8 -37.69 -4.64 -8.11
CA VAL A 8 -37.35 -3.42 -7.34
C VAL A 8 -36.20 -3.69 -6.36
N ALA A 9 -36.18 -4.84 -5.68
CA ALA A 9 -35.09 -5.21 -4.78
C ALA A 9 -33.75 -5.40 -5.52
N ALA A 10 -33.77 -6.03 -6.70
CA ALA A 10 -32.57 -6.22 -7.51
C ALA A 10 -32.00 -4.88 -8.03
N LEU A 11 -32.87 -3.97 -8.48
CA LEU A 11 -32.45 -2.63 -8.91
C LEU A 11 -31.89 -1.81 -7.75
N LEU A 12 -32.52 -1.87 -6.58
CA LEU A 12 -32.02 -1.19 -5.38
C LEU A 12 -30.66 -1.74 -4.94
N ALA A 13 -30.48 -3.06 -4.97
CA ALA A 13 -29.19 -3.69 -4.68
C ALA A 13 -28.11 -3.28 -5.69
N LEU A 14 -28.45 -3.14 -6.97
CA LEU A 14 -27.52 -2.67 -8.00
C LEU A 14 -27.08 -1.22 -7.74
N VAL A 15 -28.03 -0.32 -7.45
CA VAL A 15 -27.74 1.10 -7.14
C VAL A 15 -26.87 1.21 -5.89
N LEU A 16 -27.18 0.46 -4.84
CA LEU A 16 -26.38 0.45 -3.60
C LEU A 16 -24.96 -0.09 -3.82
N ASN A 17 -24.79 -1.08 -4.70
CA ASN A 17 -23.46 -1.58 -5.05
C ASN A 17 -22.65 -0.55 -5.84
N PHE A 18 -23.26 0.15 -6.80
CA PHE A 18 -22.60 1.24 -7.53
C PHE A 18 -22.12 2.36 -6.60
N GLN A 19 -22.97 2.83 -5.68
CA GLN A 19 -22.57 3.87 -4.72
C GLN A 19 -21.44 3.43 -3.80
N ARG A 20 -21.39 2.15 -3.43
CA ARG A 20 -20.29 1.58 -2.64
C ARG A 20 -18.99 1.51 -3.42
N LEU A 21 -19.04 1.20 -4.71
CA LEU A 21 -17.87 1.17 -5.58
C LEU A 21 -17.26 2.57 -5.72
N ASP A 22 -18.06 3.59 -6.02
CA ASP A 22 -17.59 4.98 -6.14
C ASP A 22 -16.96 5.50 -4.83
N ALA A 23 -17.59 5.20 -3.69
CA ALA A 23 -17.08 5.59 -2.38
C ALA A 23 -15.76 4.87 -2.04
N ALA A 24 -15.64 3.59 -2.39
CA ALA A 24 -14.42 2.80 -2.19
C ALA A 24 -13.28 3.30 -3.09
N GLU A 25 -13.56 3.60 -4.35
CA GLU A 25 -12.59 4.15 -5.30
C GLU A 25 -12.09 5.53 -4.86
N THR A 26 -13.00 6.41 -4.42
CA THR A 26 -12.64 7.73 -3.90
C THR A 26 -11.76 7.62 -2.64
N ALA A 27 -12.08 6.68 -1.75
CA ALA A 27 -11.26 6.42 -0.57
C ALA A 27 -9.87 5.87 -0.95
N ALA A 28 -9.78 5.04 -1.98
CA ALA A 28 -8.52 4.48 -2.47
C ALA A 28 -7.61 5.53 -3.10
N GLN A 29 -8.18 6.36 -3.97
CA GLN A 29 -7.49 7.51 -4.54
C GLN A 29 -6.96 8.47 -3.46
N ARG A 30 -7.74 8.67 -2.39
CA ARG A 30 -7.30 9.51 -1.26
C ARG A 30 -6.12 8.90 -0.50
N LEU A 31 -6.17 7.61 -0.16
CA LEU A 31 -5.09 6.94 0.56
C LEU A 31 -3.83 6.80 -0.32
N GLY A 32 -3.99 6.48 -1.60
CA GLY A 32 -2.92 6.53 -2.58
C GLY A 32 -2.29 7.92 -2.68
N GLY A 33 -3.10 8.99 -2.67
CA GLY A 33 -2.62 10.38 -2.66
C GLY A 33 -1.90 10.80 -1.37
N ILE A 34 -2.25 10.21 -0.23
CA ILE A 34 -1.52 10.38 1.05
C ILE A 34 -0.17 9.66 0.96
N LEU A 35 -0.18 8.37 0.58
CA LEU A 35 1.05 7.58 0.45
C LEU A 35 2.00 8.12 -0.62
N LYS A 36 1.48 8.70 -1.72
CA LYS A 36 2.29 9.32 -2.78
C LYS A 36 3.19 10.43 -2.24
N ARG A 37 2.77 11.08 -1.16
CA ARG A 37 3.49 12.17 -0.47
C ARG A 37 4.21 11.72 0.81
N ALA A 38 4.25 10.42 1.09
CA ALA A 38 4.93 9.90 2.27
C ALA A 38 6.39 10.37 2.31
N ASP A 39 6.80 10.90 3.44
CA ASP A 39 8.13 11.45 3.70
C ASP A 39 9.10 10.41 4.26
N TYR A 40 8.57 9.38 4.94
CA TYR A 40 9.34 8.23 5.42
C TYR A 40 8.62 6.90 5.21
N PHE A 41 9.41 5.84 5.13
CA PHE A 41 8.95 4.46 5.10
C PHE A 41 9.06 3.83 6.50
N SER A 42 7.98 3.18 6.95
CA SER A 42 7.96 2.44 8.20
C SER A 42 6.93 1.31 8.13
N VAL A 43 7.34 0.11 8.50
CA VAL A 43 6.50 -1.08 8.48
C VAL A 43 6.72 -1.99 9.69
N TRP A 44 7.26 -1.46 10.80
CA TRP A 44 7.70 -2.22 11.97
C TRP A 44 7.17 -1.70 13.31
N GLY A 45 6.19 -0.79 13.30
CA GLY A 45 5.82 -0.04 14.50
C GLY A 45 6.89 0.94 14.97
N TRP A 46 6.50 1.85 15.86
CA TRP A 46 7.26 2.99 16.35
C TRP A 46 7.35 2.94 17.89
N GLY A 47 8.55 3.08 18.45
CA GLY A 47 8.82 3.26 19.89
C GLY A 47 8.55 2.08 20.84
N VAL A 48 8.72 2.34 22.14
CA VAL A 48 8.29 1.45 23.23
C VAL A 48 6.76 1.37 23.17
N ALA A 49 6.21 0.15 23.05
CA ALA A 49 4.80 -0.21 22.78
C ALA A 49 4.36 -0.38 21.30
N ALA A 50 5.27 -0.42 20.32
CA ALA A 50 4.95 -0.78 18.92
C ALA A 50 3.83 0.08 18.29
N ALA A 51 3.82 1.38 18.57
CA ALA A 51 2.80 2.29 18.04
C ALA A 51 2.90 2.34 16.50
N THR A 52 1.81 2.00 15.80
CA THR A 52 1.77 2.06 14.34
C THR A 52 1.88 3.51 13.86
N SER A 53 2.83 3.82 12.97
CA SER A 53 2.95 5.16 12.40
C SER A 53 1.76 5.50 11.51
N GLU A 54 1.53 6.79 11.22
CA GLU A 54 0.47 7.21 10.31
C GLU A 54 0.67 6.65 8.88
N ASN A 55 1.91 6.61 8.39
CA ASN A 55 2.20 6.04 7.07
C ASN A 55 1.96 4.52 7.05
N GLU A 56 2.31 3.80 8.12
CA GLU A 56 2.03 2.36 8.25
C GLU A 56 0.52 2.10 8.36
N ARG A 57 -0.21 2.91 9.14
CA ARG A 57 -1.67 2.80 9.27
C ARG A 57 -2.36 3.07 7.93
N THR A 58 -1.97 4.15 7.26
CA THR A 58 -2.45 4.50 5.91
C THR A 58 -2.18 3.36 4.94
N PHE A 59 -0.98 2.78 4.97
CA PHE A 59 -0.62 1.65 4.13
C PHE A 59 -1.47 0.40 4.43
N ARG A 60 -1.71 0.07 5.70
CA ARG A 60 -2.57 -1.06 6.07
C ARG A 60 -3.99 -0.90 5.55
N VAL A 61 -4.56 0.32 5.63
CA VAL A 61 -5.90 0.59 5.09
C VAL A 61 -5.89 0.58 3.56
N PHE A 62 -4.85 1.13 2.94
CA PHE A 62 -4.64 1.07 1.49
C PHE A 62 -4.64 -0.36 0.96
N MET A 63 -3.98 -1.28 1.68
CA MET A 63 -3.93 -2.71 1.33
C MET A 63 -5.26 -3.45 1.46
N GLN A 64 -6.27 -2.87 2.12
CA GLN A 64 -7.60 -3.46 2.28
C GLN A 64 -8.58 -3.07 1.17
N GLN A 65 -8.19 -2.18 0.26
CA GLN A 65 -9.07 -1.65 -0.80
C GLN A 65 -9.03 -2.51 -2.06
N ASN A 66 -9.82 -2.16 -3.08
CA ASN A 66 -9.74 -2.74 -4.42
C ASN A 66 -10.00 -1.63 -5.45
N PRO A 67 -9.23 -1.53 -6.56
CA PRO A 67 -8.03 -2.30 -6.89
C PRO A 67 -6.72 -1.67 -6.36
N VAL A 68 -6.00 -2.36 -5.46
CA VAL A 68 -4.75 -1.85 -4.86
C VAL A 68 -3.54 -1.92 -5.81
N VAL A 69 -3.54 -2.86 -6.77
CA VAL A 69 -2.39 -3.10 -7.64
C VAL A 69 -2.09 -1.91 -8.55
N ASP A 70 -3.11 -1.31 -9.15
CA ASP A 70 -2.94 -0.15 -10.04
C ASP A 70 -2.45 1.07 -9.26
N ASP A 71 -2.95 1.28 -8.06
CA ASP A 71 -2.47 2.35 -7.19
C ASP A 71 -1.03 2.09 -6.70
N ALA A 72 -0.67 0.85 -6.41
CA ALA A 72 0.71 0.50 -6.08
C ALA A 72 1.67 0.79 -7.25
N LEU A 73 1.24 0.53 -8.49
CA LEU A 73 1.99 0.91 -9.69
C LEU A 73 2.14 2.43 -9.82
N ARG A 74 1.08 3.21 -9.51
CA ARG A 74 1.16 4.68 -9.48
C ARG A 74 2.11 5.20 -8.41
N LEU A 75 2.16 4.57 -7.24
CA LEU A 75 3.13 4.91 -6.19
C LEU A 75 4.58 4.66 -6.66
N ILE A 76 4.82 3.56 -7.39
CA ILE A 76 6.15 3.24 -7.94
C ILE A 76 6.56 4.24 -9.03
N ALA A 77 5.63 4.65 -9.89
CA ALA A 77 5.89 5.55 -11.00
C ALA A 77 6.20 6.98 -10.53
N ASP A 78 5.31 7.55 -9.71
CA ASP A 78 5.28 9.01 -9.47
C ASP A 78 5.46 9.41 -7.99
N GLY A 79 5.61 8.44 -7.09
CA GLY A 79 5.72 8.70 -5.67
C GLY A 79 7.10 9.21 -5.24
N THR A 80 7.17 9.73 -4.02
CA THR A 80 8.44 9.92 -3.31
C THR A 80 9.19 8.59 -3.17
N PRO A 81 10.50 8.59 -2.84
CA PRO A 81 11.24 7.36 -2.58
C PRO A 81 10.56 6.44 -1.53
N ALA A 82 9.96 7.01 -0.47
CA ALA A 82 9.19 6.25 0.51
C ALA A 82 7.89 5.69 -0.05
N ALA A 83 7.16 6.46 -0.86
CA ALA A 83 5.96 6.00 -1.55
C ALA A 83 6.27 4.82 -2.49
N LYS A 84 7.38 4.88 -3.23
CA LYS A 84 7.85 3.78 -4.07
C LYS A 84 8.12 2.52 -3.25
N ALA A 85 8.72 2.64 -2.07
CA ALA A 85 8.94 1.51 -1.17
C ALA A 85 7.61 0.86 -0.71
N TYR A 86 6.59 1.67 -0.37
CA TYR A 86 5.24 1.17 -0.09
C TYR A 86 4.61 0.47 -1.31
N GLY A 87 4.74 1.04 -2.51
CA GLY A 87 4.25 0.42 -3.74
C GLY A 87 4.91 -0.94 -4.02
N PHE A 88 6.23 -1.04 -3.86
CA PHE A 88 6.94 -2.32 -3.98
C PHE A 88 6.51 -3.34 -2.94
N LEU A 89 6.29 -2.93 -1.68
CA LEU A 89 5.78 -3.82 -0.65
C LEU A 89 4.36 -4.32 -0.98
N ALA A 90 3.49 -3.43 -1.45
CA ALA A 90 2.14 -3.81 -1.89
C ALA A 90 2.17 -4.82 -3.05
N LEU A 91 3.01 -4.59 -4.07
CA LEU A 91 3.16 -5.53 -5.18
C LEU A 91 3.73 -6.87 -4.72
N ASN A 92 4.73 -6.89 -3.82
CA ASN A 92 5.27 -8.16 -3.32
C ASN A 92 4.22 -9.01 -2.60
N ILE A 93 3.24 -8.37 -1.95
CA ILE A 93 2.14 -9.06 -1.26
C ILE A 93 1.04 -9.49 -2.24
N LEU A 94 0.63 -8.61 -3.16
CA LEU A 94 -0.58 -8.79 -3.97
C LEU A 94 -0.33 -9.35 -5.37
N SER A 95 0.85 -9.06 -5.95
CA SER A 95 1.23 -9.51 -7.28
C SER A 95 2.75 -9.77 -7.36
N PRO A 96 3.23 -10.88 -6.77
CA PRO A 96 4.65 -11.22 -6.73
C PRO A 96 5.30 -11.28 -8.11
N GLU A 97 4.54 -11.66 -9.14
CA GLU A 97 5.03 -11.67 -10.52
C GLU A 97 5.34 -10.26 -11.06
N LEU A 98 4.45 -9.30 -10.83
CA LEU A 98 4.67 -7.90 -11.22
C LEU A 98 5.80 -7.29 -10.39
N PHE A 99 5.86 -7.62 -9.09
CA PHE A 99 6.99 -7.25 -8.25
C PHE A 99 8.31 -7.75 -8.85
N ALA A 100 8.45 -9.03 -9.16
CA ALA A 100 9.69 -9.60 -9.71
C ALA A 100 10.11 -8.93 -11.04
N LYS A 101 9.13 -8.64 -11.92
CA LYS A 101 9.36 -7.94 -13.19
C LYS A 101 9.91 -6.52 -13.00
N LEU A 102 9.44 -5.81 -11.98
CA LEU A 102 9.81 -4.40 -11.74
C LEU A 102 11.02 -4.25 -10.82
N ALA A 103 11.11 -5.05 -9.76
CA ALA A 103 12.11 -4.95 -8.69
C ALA A 103 13.55 -5.00 -9.22
N SER A 104 13.80 -5.84 -10.23
CA SER A 104 15.12 -5.99 -10.87
C SER A 104 15.72 -4.67 -11.36
N ARG A 105 14.87 -3.76 -11.88
CA ARG A 105 15.29 -2.44 -12.37
C ARG A 105 15.74 -1.50 -11.25
N PHE A 106 15.30 -1.75 -10.03
CA PHE A 106 15.53 -0.87 -8.87
C PHE A 106 16.61 -1.41 -7.93
N PHE A 107 17.05 -2.66 -8.07
CA PHE A 107 18.12 -3.25 -7.25
C PHE A 107 19.45 -2.48 -7.29
N SER A 108 19.71 -1.78 -8.39
CA SER A 108 20.91 -0.95 -8.58
C SER A 108 20.68 0.52 -8.21
N ASN A 109 19.45 0.91 -7.83
CA ASN A 109 19.14 2.29 -7.44
C ASN A 109 19.74 2.59 -6.06
N ARG A 110 20.86 3.32 -6.07
CA ARG A 110 21.56 3.83 -4.88
C ARG A 110 21.34 5.33 -4.66
N ARG A 111 20.68 6.03 -5.59
CA ARG A 111 20.55 7.50 -5.57
C ARG A 111 19.34 7.95 -4.77
N ASP A 112 18.26 7.17 -4.83
CA ASP A 112 17.02 7.51 -4.12
C ASP A 112 17.16 7.09 -2.66
N GLY A 113 17.52 8.07 -1.80
CA GLY A 113 17.51 7.92 -0.36
C GLY A 113 16.06 7.88 0.15
N VAL A 114 15.75 6.84 0.92
CA VAL A 114 14.47 6.65 1.58
C VAL A 114 14.71 6.84 3.07
N SER A 115 14.07 7.85 3.66
CA SER A 115 14.04 7.99 5.11
C SER A 115 13.24 6.83 5.69
N ILE A 116 13.86 6.04 6.56
CA ILE A 116 13.22 4.96 7.29
C ILE A 116 13.01 5.42 8.73
N ARG A 117 11.87 5.07 9.31
CA ARG A 117 11.68 5.12 10.76
C ARG A 117 11.46 3.71 11.30
N SER A 118 12.42 3.25 12.10
CA SER A 118 12.33 2.02 12.91
C SER A 118 12.52 2.43 14.36
N GLY A 119 11.48 2.30 15.19
CA GLY A 119 11.52 2.89 16.53
C GLY A 119 11.75 4.42 16.48
N CYS A 120 12.35 5.00 17.52
CA CYS A 120 12.62 6.44 17.58
C CYS A 120 13.79 6.93 16.73
N SER A 121 14.48 6.05 15.99
CA SER A 121 15.67 6.41 15.22
C SER A 121 15.34 6.55 13.73
N PRO A 122 15.42 7.77 13.16
CA PRO A 122 15.40 7.93 11.72
C PRO A 122 16.73 7.43 11.13
N SER A 123 16.64 6.69 10.03
CA SER A 123 17.80 6.33 9.21
C SER A 123 17.48 6.62 7.74
N THR A 124 18.49 6.56 6.87
CA THR A 124 18.29 6.67 5.42
C THR A 124 18.89 5.44 4.76
N GLU A 125 18.12 4.80 3.90
CA GLU A 125 18.56 3.66 3.11
C GLU A 125 18.25 3.91 1.64
N SER A 126 19.01 3.30 0.73
CA SER A 126 18.67 3.37 -0.69
C SER A 126 17.40 2.58 -0.99
N LEU A 127 16.57 3.10 -1.91
CA LEU A 127 15.40 2.38 -2.42
C LEU A 127 15.76 0.98 -2.91
N GLY A 128 16.90 0.80 -3.60
CA GLY A 128 17.33 -0.51 -4.08
C GLY A 128 17.59 -1.53 -2.95
N LYS A 129 18.13 -1.08 -1.81
CA LYS A 129 18.31 -1.94 -0.62
C LYS A 129 16.97 -2.32 0.01
N LEU A 130 16.03 -1.37 0.08
CA LEU A 130 14.67 -1.65 0.55
C LEU A 130 13.95 -2.66 -0.33
N VAL A 131 14.02 -2.50 -1.66
CA VAL A 131 13.38 -3.44 -2.60
C VAL A 131 13.99 -4.84 -2.50
N LYS A 132 15.31 -4.95 -2.27
CA LYS A 132 15.95 -6.25 -1.98
C LYS A 132 15.44 -6.86 -0.67
N GLY A 133 15.37 -6.05 0.39
CA GLY A 133 14.83 -6.49 1.68
C GLY A 133 13.37 -6.93 1.60
N ILE A 134 12.57 -6.32 0.72
CA ILE A 134 11.20 -6.75 0.46
C ILE A 134 11.21 -8.11 -0.28
N ALA A 135 12.09 -8.28 -1.27
CA ALA A 135 12.19 -9.50 -2.06
C ALA A 135 12.66 -10.72 -1.23
N ASP A 136 13.59 -10.52 -0.30
CA ASP A 136 14.13 -11.59 0.55
C ASP A 136 13.33 -11.81 1.85
N GLY A 137 12.29 -11.01 2.09
CA GLY A 137 11.42 -11.11 3.26
C GLY A 137 11.95 -10.45 4.53
N THR A 138 13.15 -9.84 4.50
CA THR A 138 13.71 -9.07 5.62
C THR A 138 12.88 -7.82 5.92
N ILE A 139 12.13 -7.32 4.94
CA ILE A 139 11.15 -6.22 5.06
C ILE A 139 9.77 -6.75 4.73
N CYS A 140 8.96 -7.00 5.75
CA CYS A 140 7.58 -7.42 5.63
C CYS A 140 6.71 -6.74 6.68
N LEU A 141 5.39 -6.74 6.48
CA LEU A 141 4.47 -6.32 7.54
C LEU A 141 4.57 -7.31 8.70
N PRO A 142 4.67 -6.86 9.96
CA PRO A 142 4.68 -7.75 11.10
C PRO A 142 3.37 -8.53 11.11
N LYS A 143 3.49 -9.86 11.16
CA LYS A 143 2.36 -10.74 11.44
C LYS A 143 1.84 -10.32 12.81
N HIS A 144 0.59 -9.89 12.91
CA HIS A 144 -0.05 -9.70 14.20
C HIS A 144 0.13 -11.02 14.98
N ARG A 145 0.86 -10.97 16.11
CA ARG A 145 0.60 -11.93 17.17
C ARG A 145 -0.79 -11.57 17.69
N GLU A 146 -1.77 -12.40 17.35
CA GLU A 146 -3.03 -12.49 18.09
C GLU A 146 -2.75 -12.82 19.56
#